data_AF-A0A7W6TR34-F1
#
_entry.id   AF-A0A7W6TR34-F1
#
_cell.length_a   1.000
_cell.length_b   1.000
_cell.length_c   1.000
_cell.angle_alpha   90.00
_cell.angle_beta   90.00
_cell.angle_gamma   90.00
#
_symmetry.space_group_name_H-M   'P 1'
#
loop_
_entity.id
_entity.type
_entity.pdbx_description
1 polymer ?
#
loop_
_entity_poly.entity_id
_entity_poly.type
_entity_poly.pdbx_seq_one_letter_code
_entity_poly.pdbx_strand_id
1 'polypeptide(L)'
;MFAGPPRAELAANLAIALTPRATDPNAGKAPQDPHIPRDPPTGYQSYYYFEGGVPTADNYRLHDWCKDHARNHLGGTMRPCQAVPEMSPFYIEFEEYFGGYNFGSGNAQLDFKDMKFDWACD
;
A
#
# COMPACT_ATOMS: atom_id res chain seq x y z
N MET A 1 -9.41 13.33 -5.35
CA MET A 1 -10.31 13.25 -4.18
C MET A 1 -9.82 12.08 -3.33
N PHE A 2 -9.30 12.36 -2.14
CA PHE A 2 -9.00 11.32 -1.15
C PHE A 2 -10.31 10.95 -0.42
N ALA A 3 -10.56 9.67 -0.18
CA ALA A 3 -11.76 9.23 0.52
C ALA A 3 -11.67 9.58 2.02
N GLY A 4 -12.67 10.28 2.55
CA GLY A 4 -12.80 10.59 3.98
C GLY A 4 -13.47 9.45 4.77
N PRO A 5 -13.56 9.57 6.11
CA PRO A 5 -14.17 8.54 6.95
C PRO A 5 -15.67 8.35 6.60
N PRO A 6 -16.18 7.11 6.73
CA PRO A 6 -17.58 6.81 6.40
C PRO A 6 -18.57 7.52 7.35
N ARG A 7 -19.77 7.80 6.85
CA ARG A 7 -20.88 8.32 7.67
C ARG A 7 -21.38 7.24 8.61
N ALA A 8 -21.74 7.62 9.85
CA ALA A 8 -22.11 6.71 10.93
C ALA A 8 -23.53 6.08 10.82
N GLU A 9 -24.15 6.06 9.63
CA GLU A 9 -25.53 5.61 9.44
C GLU A 9 -25.59 4.18 8.87
N LEU A 10 -26.50 3.34 9.39
CA LEU A 10 -26.63 1.91 9.01
C LEU A 10 -26.98 1.69 7.53
N ALA A 11 -27.59 2.68 6.87
CA ALA A 11 -27.93 2.64 5.44
C ALA A 11 -26.74 2.97 4.52
N ALA A 12 -25.58 3.32 5.09
CA ALA A 12 -24.36 3.57 4.32
C ALA A 12 -23.75 2.25 3.85
N ASN A 13 -24.34 1.66 2.80
CA ASN A 13 -23.60 0.73 1.96
C ASN A 13 -22.45 1.53 1.31
N LEU A 14 -21.22 1.35 1.80
CA LEU A 14 -20.05 1.87 1.11
C LEU A 14 -19.94 1.12 -0.22
N ALA A 15 -20.41 1.74 -1.30
CA ALA A 15 -20.10 1.25 -2.64
C ALA A 15 -18.59 1.24 -2.79
N ILE A 16 -17.99 0.05 -2.76
CA ILE A 16 -16.57 -0.14 -3.05
C ILE A 16 -16.41 0.06 -4.55
N ALA A 17 -15.75 1.16 -4.93
CA ALA A 17 -15.40 1.45 -6.30
C ALA A 17 -13.90 1.16 -6.52
N LEU A 18 -13.58 0.61 -7.68
CA LEU A 18 -12.19 0.40 -8.10
C LEU A 18 -11.86 1.37 -9.24
N THR A 19 -10.80 2.13 -9.07
CA THR A 19 -10.23 2.98 -10.12
C THR A 19 -8.85 2.45 -10.50
N PRO A 20 -8.56 2.24 -11.80
CA PRO A 20 -7.25 1.78 -12.23
C PRO A 20 -6.12 2.74 -11.83
N ARG A 21 -4.99 2.19 -11.35
CA ARG A 21 -3.72 2.91 -11.14
C ARG A 21 -2.78 2.71 -12.32
N ALA A 22 -3.20 3.19 -13.50
CA ALA A 22 -2.52 2.87 -14.76
C ALA A 22 -1.04 3.30 -14.81
N THR A 23 -0.63 4.25 -13.96
CA THR A 23 0.73 4.80 -13.90
C THR A 23 1.58 4.22 -12.76
N ASP A 24 1.07 3.23 -12.02
CA ASP A 24 1.82 2.60 -10.94
C ASP A 24 2.94 1.71 -11.52
N PRO A 25 4.23 2.05 -11.29
CA PRO A 25 5.34 1.27 -11.83
C PRO A 25 5.47 -0.12 -11.20
N ASN A 26 4.76 -0.38 -10.10
CA ASN A 26 4.77 -1.66 -9.39
C ASN A 26 3.61 -2.58 -9.79
N ALA A 27 2.75 -2.17 -10.73
CA ALA A 27 1.70 -3.03 -11.25
C ALA A 27 2.29 -4.37 -11.77
N GLY A 28 1.80 -5.49 -11.21
CA GLY A 28 2.25 -6.84 -11.57
C GLY A 28 3.61 -7.26 -10.99
N LYS A 29 4.26 -6.41 -10.19
CA LYS A 29 5.52 -6.75 -9.51
C LYS A 29 5.24 -7.22 -8.08
N ALA A 30 5.99 -8.23 -7.63
CA ALA A 30 5.91 -8.68 -6.26
C ALA A 30 6.54 -7.62 -5.34
N PRO A 31 5.88 -7.21 -4.24
CA PRO A 31 6.46 -6.30 -3.26
C PRO A 31 7.83 -6.78 -2.78
N GLN A 32 8.73 -5.84 -2.57
CA GLN A 32 10.06 -6.11 -2.07
C GLN A 32 10.52 -4.95 -1.18
N ASP A 33 10.98 -5.28 0.01
CA ASP A 33 11.55 -4.31 0.93
C ASP A 33 12.91 -3.80 0.37
N PRO A 34 13.13 -2.48 0.31
CA PRO A 34 14.39 -1.94 -0.20
C PRO A 34 15.61 -2.30 0.66
N HIS A 35 15.40 -2.66 1.92
CA HIS A 35 16.46 -3.05 2.86
C HIS A 35 16.69 -4.56 2.92
N ILE A 36 15.79 -5.37 2.34
CA ILE A 36 15.91 -6.83 2.30
C ILE A 36 16.07 -7.29 0.84
N PRO A 37 17.30 -7.62 0.42
CA PRO A 37 17.55 -8.05 -0.95
C PRO A 37 16.86 -9.40 -1.24
N ARG A 38 16.27 -9.52 -2.43
CA ARG A 38 15.65 -10.74 -2.97
C ARG A 38 16.38 -11.14 -4.26
N ASP A 39 16.52 -12.44 -4.49
CA ASP A 39 17.15 -13.01 -5.69
C ASP A 39 16.17 -13.96 -6.42
N PRO A 40 15.75 -13.65 -7.66
CA PRO A 40 16.05 -12.43 -8.41
C PRO A 40 15.28 -11.21 -7.89
N PRO A 41 15.78 -9.98 -8.11
CA PRO A 41 15.05 -8.77 -7.74
C PRO A 41 13.76 -8.64 -8.55
N THR A 42 12.69 -8.15 -7.93
CA THR A 42 11.38 -8.02 -8.59
C THR A 42 11.25 -6.76 -9.45
N GLY A 43 12.21 -5.83 -9.32
CA GLY A 43 12.14 -4.49 -9.92
C GLY A 43 11.09 -3.58 -9.29
N TYR A 44 10.60 -3.94 -8.11
CA TYR A 44 9.69 -3.16 -7.29
C TYR A 44 10.39 -1.91 -6.74
N GLN A 45 9.67 -0.79 -6.72
CA GLN A 45 10.19 0.52 -6.31
C GLN A 45 9.48 1.00 -5.05
N SER A 46 10.22 1.60 -4.12
CA SER A 46 9.60 2.27 -2.98
C SER A 46 8.70 3.42 -3.44
N TYR A 47 7.65 3.72 -2.67
CA TYR A 47 6.74 4.83 -2.92
C TYR A 47 7.34 6.19 -2.55
N TYR A 48 8.42 6.16 -1.77
CA TYR A 48 9.18 7.32 -1.33
C TYR A 48 10.64 7.20 -1.72
N TYR A 49 11.31 8.34 -1.70
CA TYR A 49 12.76 8.44 -1.81
C TYR A 49 13.27 9.52 -0.86
N PHE A 50 14.58 9.51 -0.63
CA PHE A 50 15.26 10.59 0.07
C PHE A 50 16.06 11.42 -0.92
N GLU A 51 15.82 12.73 -0.94
CA GLU A 51 16.55 13.67 -1.78
C GLU A 51 18.06 13.57 -1.50
N GLY A 52 18.86 13.42 -2.56
CA GLY A 52 20.30 13.18 -2.45
C GLY A 52 20.69 11.83 -1.81
N GLY A 53 19.74 10.92 -1.55
CA GLY A 53 20.00 9.64 -0.89
C GLY A 53 20.23 9.75 0.62
N VAL A 54 19.86 10.86 1.25
CA VAL A 54 20.13 11.14 2.67
C VAL A 54 18.89 10.88 3.52
N PRO A 55 18.83 9.81 4.35
CA PRO A 55 17.62 9.36 5.05
C PRO A 55 17.25 10.23 6.26
N THR A 56 16.83 11.47 6.00
CA THR A 56 16.32 12.42 7.01
C THR A 56 14.89 12.83 6.69
N ALA A 57 14.15 13.28 7.70
CA ALA A 57 12.79 13.79 7.52
C ALA A 57 12.73 14.94 6.49
N ASP A 58 13.71 15.86 6.53
CA ASP A 58 13.77 17.01 5.61
C ASP A 58 13.99 16.60 4.15
N ASN A 59 14.59 15.44 3.91
CA ASN A 59 14.87 14.91 2.57
C ASN A 59 13.83 13.89 2.12
N TYR A 60 12.87 13.50 2.96
CA TYR A 60 11.82 12.58 2.59
C TYR A 60 10.93 13.18 1.50
N ARG A 61 10.72 12.43 0.41
CA ARG A 61 9.88 12.83 -0.72
C ARG A 61 9.03 11.64 -1.15
N LEU A 62 7.80 11.92 -1.56
CA LEU A 62 6.98 10.95 -2.30
C LEU A 62 7.28 11.07 -3.79
N HIS A 63 7.29 9.94 -4.49
CA HIS A 63 7.31 10.00 -5.95
C HIS A 63 6.02 10.64 -6.50
N ASP A 64 6.15 11.42 -7.57
CA ASP A 64 5.00 12.08 -8.24
C ASP A 64 3.93 11.10 -8.69
N TRP A 65 4.34 9.92 -9.17
CA TRP A 65 3.42 8.86 -9.58
C TRP A 65 2.64 8.26 -8.41
N CYS A 66 3.12 8.42 -7.18
CA CYS A 66 2.48 7.85 -6.01
C CYS A 66 1.50 8.82 -5.32
N LYS A 67 1.67 10.13 -5.46
CA LYS A 67 0.95 11.14 -4.64
C LYS A 67 -0.57 10.96 -4.58
N ASP A 68 -1.19 10.48 -5.66
CA ASP A 68 -2.64 10.30 -5.79
C ASP A 68 -3.12 8.85 -5.51
N HIS A 69 -2.21 7.96 -5.13
CA HIS A 69 -2.56 6.60 -4.73
C HIS A 69 -3.24 6.59 -3.36
N ALA A 70 -4.43 6.00 -3.30
CA ALA A 70 -5.14 5.73 -2.05
C ALA A 70 -4.37 4.70 -1.18
N ARG A 71 -4.72 4.57 0.09
CA ARG A 71 -4.12 3.53 0.94
C ARG A 71 -4.67 2.13 0.63
N ASN A 72 -5.95 2.05 0.27
CA ASN A 72 -6.58 0.78 -0.10
C ASN A 72 -6.37 0.49 -1.59
N HIS A 73 -5.89 -0.70 -1.95
CA HIS A 73 -5.73 -1.13 -3.34
C HIS A 73 -5.47 -2.62 -3.54
N LEU A 74 -5.73 -3.05 -4.78
CA LEU A 74 -5.33 -4.34 -5.32
C LEU A 74 -3.99 -4.22 -6.04
N GLY A 75 -2.97 -4.91 -5.53
CA GLY A 75 -1.62 -4.96 -6.09
C GLY A 75 -0.97 -3.58 -6.24
N GLY A 76 0.17 -3.52 -6.95
CA GLY A 76 0.87 -2.25 -7.19
C GLY A 76 1.71 -1.82 -5.99
N THR A 77 1.76 -0.52 -5.72
CA THR A 77 2.64 0.05 -4.70
C THR A 77 2.03 0.00 -3.30
N MET A 78 2.54 -0.89 -2.46
CA MET A 78 2.31 -0.98 -1.03
C MET A 78 2.82 0.24 -0.25
N ARG A 79 2.16 0.58 0.86
CA ARG A 79 2.55 1.68 1.76
C ARG A 79 2.63 1.24 3.23
N PRO A 80 3.49 0.26 3.57
CA PRO A 80 3.65 -0.16 4.95
C PRO A 80 4.42 0.90 5.74
N CYS A 81 4.14 1.02 7.04
CA CYS A 81 4.89 1.91 7.93
C CYS A 81 6.27 1.32 8.34
N GLN A 82 6.38 0.00 8.44
CA GLN A 82 7.59 -0.67 8.96
C GLN A 82 8.36 -1.43 7.89
N ALA A 83 7.81 -2.55 7.42
CA ALA A 83 8.47 -3.45 6.49
C ALA A 83 7.54 -3.85 5.35
N VAL A 84 8.11 -4.12 4.18
CA VAL A 84 7.34 -4.67 3.04
C VAL A 84 7.34 -6.21 3.15
N PRO A 85 6.20 -6.84 3.45
CA PRO A 85 6.13 -8.31 3.55
C PRO A 85 6.34 -9.00 2.19
N GLU A 86 6.82 -10.25 2.22
CA GLU A 86 7.03 -11.06 1.02
C GLU A 86 5.69 -11.61 0.49
N MET A 87 5.11 -10.88 -0.45
CA MET A 87 3.84 -11.20 -1.10
C MET A 87 3.99 -11.43 -2.61
N SER A 88 3.02 -12.10 -3.22
CA SER A 88 2.82 -12.14 -4.65
C SER A 88 2.30 -10.78 -5.17
N PRO A 89 2.30 -10.52 -6.50
CA PRO A 89 1.69 -9.32 -7.06
C PRO A 89 0.15 -9.24 -6.88
N PHE A 90 -0.50 -10.32 -6.44
CA PHE A 90 -1.96 -10.47 -6.37
C PHE A 90 -2.45 -10.32 -4.92
N TYR A 91 -2.16 -9.18 -4.31
CA TYR A 91 -2.57 -8.87 -2.93
C TYR A 91 -3.58 -7.72 -2.87
N ILE A 92 -4.30 -7.59 -1.76
CA ILE A 92 -4.98 -6.36 -1.36
C ILE A 92 -4.25 -5.77 -0.15
N GLU A 93 -3.97 -4.46 -0.19
CA GLU A 93 -3.64 -3.69 1.00
C GLU A 93 -4.85 -2.83 1.38
N PHE A 94 -5.19 -2.83 2.65
CA PHE A 94 -6.31 -2.06 3.17
C PHE A 94 -6.13 -1.64 4.63
N GLU A 95 -6.77 -0.53 4.95
CA GLU A 95 -6.74 0.16 6.25
C GLU A 95 -8.12 0.12 6.91
N GLU A 96 -8.21 0.57 8.16
CA GLU A 96 -9.43 0.62 8.97
C GLU A 96 -10.63 1.29 8.29
N TYR A 97 -10.35 2.31 7.46
CA TYR A 97 -11.39 3.02 6.72
C TYR A 97 -12.05 2.14 5.64
N PHE A 98 -11.42 1.02 5.24
CA PHE A 98 -12.02 0.05 4.35
C PHE A 98 -13.02 -0.84 5.11
N GLY A 99 -14.31 -0.52 4.99
CA GLY A 99 -15.39 -1.25 5.66
C GLY A 99 -15.72 -0.75 7.08
N GLY A 100 -14.96 0.21 7.61
CA GLY A 100 -15.28 0.88 8.88
C GLY A 100 -14.98 0.06 10.14
N TYR A 101 -14.07 -0.91 10.04
CA TYR A 101 -13.61 -1.71 11.17
C TYR A 101 -12.34 -1.12 11.76
N ASN A 102 -12.28 -1.00 13.09
CA ASN A 102 -11.06 -0.60 13.79
C ASN A 102 -10.15 -1.82 13.95
N PHE A 103 -8.92 -1.72 13.46
CA PHE A 103 -7.89 -2.77 13.51
C PHE A 103 -6.70 -2.38 14.38
N GLY A 104 -6.75 -1.26 15.10
CA GLY A 104 -5.69 -0.79 15.98
C GLY A 104 -4.54 -0.08 15.27
N SER A 105 -4.79 0.56 14.12
CA SER A 105 -3.86 1.28 13.21
C SER A 105 -2.85 0.43 12.43
N GLY A 106 -2.52 0.86 11.21
CA GLY A 106 -1.63 0.15 10.30
C GLY A 106 -2.36 -0.51 9.13
N ASN A 107 -1.58 -1.12 8.24
CA ASN A 107 -2.07 -1.67 6.99
C ASN A 107 -2.18 -3.20 7.07
N ALA A 108 -3.35 -3.75 6.73
CA ALA A 108 -3.50 -5.18 6.44
C ALA A 108 -3.09 -5.47 5.01
N GLN A 109 -2.38 -6.58 4.81
CA GLN A 109 -2.07 -7.12 3.50
C GLN A 109 -2.56 -8.57 3.41
N LEU A 110 -3.36 -8.86 2.38
CA LEU A 110 -3.83 -10.21 2.07
C LEU A 110 -3.43 -10.59 0.64
N ASP A 111 -2.59 -11.62 0.51
CA ASP A 111 -2.22 -12.23 -0.76
C ASP A 111 -3.26 -13.28 -1.17
N PHE A 112 -3.91 -13.07 -2.32
CA PHE A 112 -4.93 -14.00 -2.83
C PHE A 112 -4.34 -15.22 -3.53
N LYS A 113 -3.08 -15.15 -3.98
CA LYS A 113 -2.44 -16.26 -4.68
C LYS A 113 -1.84 -17.25 -3.67
N ASP A 114 -1.07 -16.73 -2.73
CA ASP A 114 -0.32 -17.54 -1.78
C ASP A 114 -1.05 -17.68 -0.43
N MET A 115 -2.21 -17.03 -0.27
CA MET A 115 -3.07 -17.07 0.93
C MET A 115 -2.32 -16.65 2.21
N LYS A 116 -1.46 -15.64 2.09
CA LYS A 116 -0.71 -15.06 3.20
C LYS A 116 -1.42 -13.81 3.70
N PHE A 117 -1.48 -13.65 5.01
CA PHE A 117 -1.98 -12.45 5.68
C PHE A 117 -0.87 -11.87 6.54
N ASP A 118 -0.63 -10.57 6.41
CA ASP A 118 0.33 -9.83 7.21
C ASP A 118 -0.25 -8.48 7.64
N TRP A 119 0.40 -7.86 8.61
CA TRP A 119 0.00 -6.60 9.22
C TRP A 119 1.22 -5.74 9.50
N ALA A 120 1.28 -4.58 8.85
CA ALA A 120 2.29 -3.56 9.14
C ALA A 120 1.68 -2.48 10.04
N CYS A 121 1.98 -2.52 11.34
CA CYS A 121 1.56 -1.50 12.30
C CYS A 121 2.08 -0.11 11.90
N ASP A 122 1.24 0.92 12.06
CA ASP A 122 1.64 2.33 11.96
C ASP A 122 2.56 2.78 13.10
#